data_AF-A0A7K6GDF7-F1
#
_entry.id   AF-A0A7K6GDF7-F1
#
_cell.length_a   1.000
_cell.length_b   1.000
_cell.length_c   1.000
_cell.angle_alpha   90.00
_cell.angle_beta   90.00
_cell.angle_gamma   90.00
#
_symmetry.space_group_name_H-M   'P 1'
#
loop_
_entity.id
_entity.type
_entity.pdbx_description
1 polymer ?
#
loop_
_entity_poly.entity_id
_entity_poly.type
_entity_poly.pdbx_seq_one_letter_code
_entity_poly.pdbx_strand_id
1 'polypeptide(L)' 'CPQCPQCCPQCPRCPRCPSYVQGVVALFYGGDSDVAEDEELQEWVGEIFTYGVLGNEDTGRGQRGQ' A
#
# COMPACT_ATOMS: atom_id res chain seq x y z
N CYS A 1 13.35 18.54 18.12
CA CYS A 1 13.41 20.02 17.98
C CYS A 1 12.08 20.54 18.51
N PRO A 2 12.02 21.48 19.47
CA PRO A 2 10.74 22.00 19.97
C PRO A 2 9.86 22.70 18.90
N GLN A 3 10.32 22.74 17.64
CA GLN A 3 9.74 23.45 16.50
C GLN A 3 9.32 22.54 15.32
N CYS A 4 9.01 21.26 15.53
CA CYS A 4 8.39 20.46 14.45
C CYS A 4 6.90 20.26 14.75
N PRO A 5 6.03 21.29 14.55
CA PRO A 5 4.58 21.11 14.65
C PRO A 5 4.03 20.18 13.55
N GLN A 6 4.84 19.93 12.51
CA GLN A 6 4.55 19.04 11.40
C GLN A 6 5.80 18.23 11.02
N CYS A 7 5.58 17.20 10.23
CA CYS A 7 6.57 16.37 9.59
C CYS A 7 7.57 17.22 8.77
N CYS A 8 8.87 16.88 8.79
CA CYS A 8 9.88 17.62 8.02
C CYS A 8 10.89 16.65 7.37
N PRO A 9 10.86 16.47 6.03
CA PRO A 9 11.68 15.46 5.35
C PRO A 9 13.18 15.80 5.36
N GLN A 10 13.54 17.06 5.65
CA GLN A 10 14.93 17.53 5.67
C GLN A 10 15.55 17.51 7.08
N CYS A 11 14.80 17.11 8.12
CA CYS A 11 15.28 17.10 9.49
C CYS A 11 15.44 15.65 10.00
N PRO A 12 16.67 15.15 10.19
CA PRO A 12 16.91 13.76 10.61
C PRO A 12 16.42 13.44 12.04
N ARG A 13 16.04 14.45 12.82
CA ARG A 13 15.48 14.33 14.18
C ARG A 13 13.97 14.53 14.24
N CYS A 14 13.28 14.75 13.12
CA CYS A 14 11.82 14.86 13.08
C CYS A 14 11.23 13.64 12.34
N PRO A 15 10.00 13.21 12.67
CA PRO A 15 9.33 12.14 11.93
C PRO A 15 9.23 12.53 10.45
N ARG A 16 9.47 11.56 9.56
CA ARG A 16 9.22 11.75 8.12
C ARG A 16 7.72 11.91 7.89
N CYS A 17 7.36 12.71 6.89
CA CYS A 17 5.98 12.76 6.43
C CYS A 17 5.56 11.36 5.97
N PRO A 18 4.32 10.93 6.26
CA PRO A 18 3.72 9.84 5.52
C PRO A 18 3.86 10.14 4.02
N SER A 19 4.06 9.09 3.21
CA SER A 19 3.86 9.25 1.77
C SER A 19 2.41 9.68 1.51
N TYR A 20 2.12 10.27 0.35
CA TYR A 20 0.75 10.68 0.02
C TYR A 20 -0.24 9.52 0.20
N VAL A 21 0.10 8.33 -0.30
CA VAL A 21 -0.73 7.13 -0.16
C VAL A 21 -0.91 6.75 1.30
N GLN A 22 0.16 6.72 2.10
CA GLN A 22 0.06 6.42 3.53
C GLN A 22 -0.82 7.42 4.28
N GLY A 23 -0.73 8.71 3.94
CA GLY A 23 -1.57 9.76 4.51
C GLY A 23 -3.04 9.58 4.14
N VAL A 24 -3.34 9.22 2.89
CA VAL A 24 -4.72 8.93 2.44
C VAL A 24 -5.27 7.69 3.14
N VAL A 25 -4.53 6.57 3.13
CA VAL A 25 -4.97 5.30 3.75
C VAL A 25 -5.30 5.51 5.23
N ALA A 26 -4.46 6.25 5.97
CA ALA A 26 -4.68 6.52 7.39
C ALA A 26 -5.93 7.39 7.70
N LEU A 27 -6.55 8.02 6.69
CA LEU A 27 -7.83 8.74 6.87
C LEU A 27 -9.04 7.81 6.83
N PHE A 28 -8.92 6.66 6.16
CA PHE A 28 -10.04 5.74 5.91
C PHE A 28 -9.93 4.44 6.70
N TYR A 29 -8.71 3.98 7.01
CA TYR A 29 -8.45 2.74 7.73
C TYR A 29 -7.66 3.01 9.02
N GLY A 30 -8.23 2.63 10.16
CA GLY A 30 -7.63 2.81 11.48
C GLY A 30 -6.58 1.75 11.81
N GLY A 31 -6.64 0.60 11.14
CA GLY A 31 -5.64 -0.46 11.24
C GLY A 31 -5.81 -1.56 10.21
N ASP A 32 -4.94 -2.55 10.30
CA ASP A 32 -4.85 -3.65 9.32
C ASP A 32 -6.15 -4.48 9.25
N SER A 33 -6.90 -4.59 10.34
CA SER A 33 -8.20 -5.27 10.36
C SER A 33 -9.20 -4.61 9.42
N ASP A 34 -9.24 -3.28 9.41
CA ASP A 34 -10.20 -2.52 8.61
C ASP A 34 -9.93 -2.69 7.11
N VAL A 35 -8.65 -2.85 6.74
CA VAL A 35 -8.22 -3.17 5.37
C VAL A 35 -8.54 -4.62 5.00
N ALA A 36 -8.37 -5.54 5.95
CA ALA A 36 -8.62 -6.97 5.72
C ALA A 36 -10.11 -7.31 5.59
N GLU A 37 -10.99 -6.58 6.27
CA GLU A 37 -12.44 -6.78 6.24
C GLU A 37 -13.14 -6.04 5.08
N ASP A 38 -12.43 -5.19 4.32
CA ASP A 38 -12.97 -4.47 3.17
C ASP A 38 -13.11 -5.40 1.94
N GLU A 39 -14.30 -5.97 1.77
CA GLU A 39 -14.60 -6.93 0.70
C GLU A 39 -14.38 -6.35 -0.71
N GLU A 40 -14.71 -5.08 -0.94
CA GLU A 40 -14.54 -4.42 -2.25
C GLU A 40 -13.05 -4.24 -2.57
N LEU A 41 -12.26 -3.83 -1.58
CA LEU A 41 -10.80 -3.72 -1.74
C LEU A 41 -10.16 -5.09 -2.01
N GLN A 42 -10.58 -6.14 -1.29
CA GLN A 42 -10.05 -7.50 -1.51
C GLN A 42 -10.44 -8.03 -2.90
N GLU A 43 -11.68 -7.79 -3.36
CA GLU A 43 -12.13 -8.16 -4.70
C GLU A 43 -11.28 -7.44 -5.77
N TRP A 44 -11.09 -6.12 -5.63
CA TRP A 44 -10.27 -5.33 -6.56
C TRP A 44 -8.81 -5.82 -6.64
N VAL A 45 -8.20 -6.14 -5.50
CA VAL A 45 -6.86 -6.77 -5.47
C VAL A 45 -6.88 -8.13 -6.18
N GLY A 46 -7.92 -8.93 -5.97
CA GLY A 46 -8.13 -10.21 -6.64
C GLY A 46 -8.23 -10.10 -8.16
N GLU A 47 -8.92 -9.08 -8.67
CA GLU A 47 -9.01 -8.78 -10.10
C GLU A 47 -7.66 -8.40 -10.69
N ILE A 48 -6.86 -7.58 -10.00
CA ILE A 48 -5.50 -7.23 -10.43
C ILE A 48 -4.66 -8.49 -10.57
N PHE A 49 -4.68 -9.38 -9.56
CA PHE A 49 -3.92 -10.62 -9.65
C PHE A 49 -4.43 -11.51 -10.79
N THR A 50 -5.73 -11.69 -10.91
CA THR A 50 -6.31 -12.64 -11.88
C THR A 50 -6.12 -12.16 -13.33
N TYR A 51 -6.46 -10.90 -13.59
CA TYR A 51 -6.51 -10.36 -14.96
C TYR A 51 -5.29 -9.52 -15.32
N GLY A 52 -4.70 -8.80 -14.35
CA GLY A 52 -3.54 -7.94 -14.58
C GLY A 52 -2.20 -8.67 -14.52
N VAL A 53 -2.05 -9.62 -13.59
CA VAL A 53 -0.80 -10.38 -13.38
C VAL A 53 -0.90 -11.77 -14.02
N LEU A 54 -1.79 -12.64 -13.53
CA LEU A 54 -1.87 -14.02 -14.00
C LEU A 54 -2.38 -14.16 -15.43
N GLY A 55 -3.14 -13.18 -15.93
CA GLY A 55 -3.54 -13.06 -17.32
C GLY A 55 -2.46 -12.49 -18.24
N ASN A 56 -1.29 -12.12 -17.71
CA ASN A 56 -0.20 -11.52 -18.47
C ASN A 56 0.98 -12.52 -18.59
N GLU A 57 1.15 -13.08 -19.78
CA GLU A 57 2.17 -14.09 -20.12
C GLU A 57 3.61 -13.61 -19.87
N ASP A 58 3.84 -12.29 -19.79
CA ASP A 58 5.16 -11.68 -19.58
C ASP A 58 5.48 -11.39 -18.09
N THR A 59 4.52 -11.57 -17.18
CA THR A 59 4.74 -11.31 -15.74
C THR A 59 5.41 -12.49 -15.04
N GLY A 60 6.63 -12.83 -15.47
CA GLY A 60 7.67 -13.42 -14.62
C GLY A 60 7.29 -14.59 -13.70
N ARG A 61 6.28 -15.41 -14.04
CA ARG A 61 6.07 -16.71 -13.37
C ARG A 61 7.12 -17.66 -13.92
N GLY A 62 8.22 -17.78 -13.18
CA GLY A 62 9.22 -18.82 -13.42
C GLY A 62 8.53 -20.18 -13.63
N GLN A 63 8.89 -20.82 -14.75
CA GLN A 63 8.52 -22.17 -15.11
C GLN A 63 8.62 -23.10 -13.88
N ARG A 64 7.47 -23.57 -13.38
CA ARG A 64 7.42 -24.77 -12.53
C ARG A 64 6.23 -25.61 -12.95
N GLY A 65 6.54 -26.63 -13.76
CA GLY A 65 5.68 -27.78 -13.96
C GLY A 65 5.58 -28.29 -15.40
N GLN A 66 6.69 -28.73 -16.00
CA GLN A 66 6.78 -29.96 -16.81
C GLN A 66 8.19 -30.54 -16.62
#